data_AF-A0A6A4H7Z1-F1
#
_entry.id   AF-A0A6A4H7Z1-F1
#
_cell.length_a   1.000
_cell.length_b   1.000
_cell.length_c   1.000
_cell.angle_alpha   90.00
_cell.angle_beta   90.00
_cell.angle_gamma   90.00
#
_symmetry.space_group_name_H-M   'P 1'
#
loop_
_entity.id
_entity.type
_entity.pdbx_description
1 polymer ?
#
loop_
_entity_poly.entity_id
_entity_poly.type
_entity_poly.pdbx_seq_one_letter_code
_entity_poly.pdbx_strand_id
1 'polypeptide(L)'
;MTSPAVDPNRPSLRLGSIAPDFSAETTLGPIQFHKFLGDSWGILFSHPGDFTPVCTTELAEVARRAQAGDWEKRNVKVIGISANGLEDHHKWVKDINEYGKTDVQYPIIADGDRHVSYLYDMLDYQDVTNIDASSGLPFTIRTVFIIDPAKKIRLKLDYPAVAGRNFDEIIRVLDAIQLGDKHRIATPVNWQPGDDVVVHASVQGEEAKRLFPEHKVHYPYLRTTPLKV
;
A
#
# COMPACT_ATOMS: atom_id res chain seq x y z
N MET A 1 -32.23 -4.28 -14.13
CA MET A 1 -30.85 -4.74 -14.36
C MET A 1 -30.52 -5.69 -13.22
N THR A 2 -30.34 -6.97 -13.51
CA THR A 2 -29.89 -7.95 -12.51
C THR A 2 -28.43 -7.64 -12.18
N SER A 3 -28.09 -7.45 -10.90
CA SER A 3 -26.68 -7.32 -10.49
C SER A 3 -25.88 -8.49 -11.07
N PRO A 4 -24.68 -8.26 -11.61
CA PRO A 4 -23.84 -9.36 -12.06
C PRO A 4 -23.65 -10.35 -10.89
N ALA A 5 -23.76 -11.64 -11.18
CA ALA A 5 -23.54 -12.67 -10.18
C ALA A 5 -22.11 -12.53 -9.64
N VAL A 6 -21.97 -12.34 -8.33
CA VAL A 6 -20.67 -12.31 -7.67
C VAL A 6 -20.02 -13.67 -7.86
N ASP A 7 -18.86 -13.71 -8.51
CA ASP A 7 -18.06 -14.92 -8.64
C ASP A 7 -17.76 -15.48 -7.23
N PRO A 8 -18.29 -16.66 -6.87
CA PRO A 8 -18.09 -17.25 -5.54
C PRO A 8 -16.61 -17.59 -5.27
N ASN A 9 -15.75 -17.57 -6.29
CA ASN A 9 -14.31 -17.80 -6.18
C ASN A 9 -13.49 -16.50 -6.08
N ARG A 10 -14.11 -15.31 -6.12
CA ARG A 10 -13.41 -14.03 -6.00
C ARG A 10 -12.68 -13.94 -4.65
N PRO A 11 -11.36 -13.74 -4.61
CA PRO A 11 -10.61 -13.72 -3.35
C PRO A 11 -11.07 -12.57 -2.45
N SER A 12 -11.62 -12.88 -1.27
CA SER A 12 -11.87 -11.86 -0.24
C SER A 12 -10.59 -11.61 0.55
N LEU A 13 -9.78 -10.66 0.10
CA LEU A 13 -8.57 -10.25 0.82
C LEU A 13 -8.94 -9.38 2.03
N ARG A 14 -8.90 -9.98 3.21
CA ARG A 14 -9.14 -9.30 4.50
C ARG A 14 -7.83 -8.98 5.22
N LEU A 15 -7.88 -8.07 6.18
CA LEU A 15 -6.76 -7.85 7.10
C LEU A 15 -6.33 -9.17 7.75
N GLY A 16 -5.02 -9.42 7.79
CA GLY A 16 -4.42 -10.65 8.28
C GLY A 16 -4.34 -11.80 7.29
N SER A 17 -4.97 -11.68 6.11
CA SER A 17 -4.81 -12.67 5.03
C SER A 17 -3.37 -12.70 4.54
N ILE A 18 -2.88 -13.87 4.15
CA ILE A 18 -1.62 -13.97 3.40
C ILE A 18 -1.83 -13.37 2.03
N ALA A 19 -0.99 -12.40 1.66
CA ALA A 19 -0.98 -11.80 0.34
C ALA A 19 -0.71 -12.90 -0.71
N PRO A 20 -1.53 -13.02 -1.77
CA PRO A 20 -1.30 -14.00 -2.82
C PRO A 20 0.13 -13.92 -3.38
N ASP A 21 0.80 -15.06 -3.53
CA ASP A 21 2.06 -15.09 -4.27
C ASP A 21 1.79 -15.23 -5.77
N PHE A 22 2.60 -14.58 -6.58
CA PHE A 22 2.46 -14.59 -8.03
C PHE A 22 3.82 -14.40 -8.71
N SER A 23 3.89 -14.78 -9.98
CA SER A 23 4.99 -14.41 -10.88
C SER A 23 4.48 -13.42 -11.90
N ALA A 24 5.28 -12.38 -12.17
CA ALA A 24 4.92 -11.36 -13.15
C ALA A 24 6.17 -10.72 -13.77
N GLU A 25 6.00 -10.20 -14.98
CA GLU A 25 6.98 -9.34 -15.63
C GLU A 25 6.87 -7.91 -15.09
N THR A 26 8.01 -7.26 -14.88
CA THR A 26 8.06 -5.86 -14.42
C THR A 26 9.06 -5.05 -15.23
N THR A 27 8.99 -3.72 -15.10
CA THR A 27 9.98 -2.80 -15.67
C THR A 27 11.43 -3.05 -15.22
N LEU A 28 11.65 -3.81 -14.14
CA LEU A 28 12.98 -4.20 -13.65
C LEU A 28 13.27 -5.70 -13.82
N GLY A 29 12.50 -6.39 -14.67
CA GLY A 29 12.61 -7.82 -14.94
C GLY A 29 11.58 -8.67 -14.19
N PRO A 30 11.62 -10.00 -14.39
CA PRO A 30 10.64 -10.93 -13.81
C PRO A 30 10.80 -11.05 -12.30
N ILE A 31 9.68 -11.19 -11.60
CA ILE A 31 9.64 -11.40 -10.15
C ILE A 31 8.82 -12.63 -9.76
N GLN A 32 9.11 -13.16 -8.57
CA GLN A 32 8.13 -13.89 -7.75
C GLN A 32 7.86 -13.03 -6.53
N PHE A 33 6.61 -12.66 -6.29
CA PHE A 33 6.26 -11.56 -5.38
C PHE A 33 6.77 -11.76 -3.96
N HIS A 34 6.61 -12.95 -3.38
CA HIS A 34 7.10 -13.23 -2.02
C HIS A 34 8.64 -13.21 -1.93
N LYS A 35 9.33 -13.67 -2.98
CA LYS A 35 10.80 -13.58 -3.06
C LYS A 35 11.27 -12.14 -3.25
N PHE A 36 10.56 -11.36 -4.06
CA PHE A 36 10.81 -9.93 -4.23
C PHE A 36 10.72 -9.20 -2.89
N LEU A 37 9.68 -9.45 -2.10
CA LEU A 37 9.54 -8.87 -0.76
C LEU A 37 10.69 -9.34 0.16
N GLY A 38 10.99 -10.64 0.19
CA GLY A 38 11.98 -11.20 1.13
C GLY A 38 11.53 -10.94 2.58
N ASP A 39 12.43 -10.41 3.41
CA ASP A 39 12.13 -10.05 4.80
C ASP A 39 11.72 -8.57 4.99
N SER A 40 11.48 -7.86 3.89
CA SER A 40 11.01 -6.47 3.90
C SER A 40 9.48 -6.38 4.00
N TRP A 41 9.00 -5.24 4.48
CA TRP A 41 7.61 -4.83 4.25
C TRP A 41 7.38 -4.58 2.75
N GLY A 42 6.13 -4.69 2.31
CA GLY A 42 5.71 -4.45 0.95
C GLY A 42 4.61 -3.41 0.85
N ILE A 43 4.69 -2.52 -0.15
CA ILE A 43 3.58 -1.71 -0.61
C ILE A 43 3.31 -2.09 -2.07
N LEU A 44 2.20 -2.77 -2.32
CA LEU A 44 1.67 -3.01 -3.65
C LEU A 44 0.59 -1.97 -3.93
N PHE A 45 0.76 -1.17 -4.97
CA PHE A 45 -0.19 -0.12 -5.30
C PHE A 45 -0.55 -0.16 -6.78
N SER A 46 -1.85 -0.18 -7.08
CA SER A 46 -2.33 -0.17 -8.46
C SER A 46 -2.63 1.24 -8.94
N HIS A 47 -2.61 1.44 -10.26
CA HIS A 47 -3.09 2.66 -10.90
C HIS A 47 -3.92 2.28 -12.13
N PRO A 48 -5.01 3.02 -12.43
CA PRO A 48 -5.91 2.67 -13.51
C PRO A 48 -5.20 2.33 -14.83
N GLY A 49 -4.32 3.19 -15.30
CA GLY A 49 -3.54 2.90 -16.50
C GLY A 49 -2.50 3.97 -16.78
N ASP A 50 -1.59 3.62 -17.67
CA ASP A 50 -0.51 4.48 -18.13
C ASP A 50 -1.04 5.67 -18.92
N PHE A 51 -0.22 6.71 -19.08
CA PHE A 51 -0.57 7.93 -19.81
C PHE A 51 -1.81 8.67 -19.27
N THR A 52 -2.11 8.53 -17.98
CA THR A 52 -3.23 9.23 -17.33
C THR A 52 -2.74 10.25 -16.29
N PRO A 53 -3.39 11.43 -16.18
CA PRO A 53 -2.83 12.59 -15.47
C PRO A 53 -2.58 12.35 -13.98
N VAL A 54 -3.59 11.84 -13.26
CA VAL A 54 -3.46 11.59 -11.80
C VAL A 54 -2.44 10.49 -11.51
N CYS A 55 -2.38 9.44 -12.34
CA CYS A 55 -1.41 8.37 -12.16
C CYS A 55 0.02 8.88 -12.32
N THR A 56 0.27 9.76 -13.30
CA THR A 56 1.60 10.36 -13.50
C THR A 56 2.04 11.12 -12.25
N THR A 57 1.13 11.88 -11.60
CA THR A 57 1.48 12.58 -10.36
C THR A 57 1.79 11.64 -9.20
N GLU A 58 1.04 10.54 -9.07
CA GLU A 58 1.22 9.58 -7.98
C GLU A 58 2.52 8.78 -8.12
N LEU A 59 2.82 8.28 -9.31
CA LEU A 59 4.02 7.48 -9.53
C LEU A 59 5.30 8.32 -9.42
N ALA A 60 5.23 9.60 -9.83
CA ALA A 60 6.30 10.56 -9.60
C ALA A 60 6.54 10.78 -8.09
N GLU A 61 5.47 10.88 -7.30
CA GLU A 61 5.58 11.04 -5.85
C GLU A 61 6.24 9.81 -5.19
N VAL A 62 5.87 8.59 -5.58
CA VAL A 62 6.54 7.36 -5.09
C VAL A 62 8.04 7.38 -5.37
N ALA A 63 8.43 7.82 -6.56
CA ALA A 63 9.84 7.93 -6.95
C ALA A 63 10.58 8.99 -6.13
N ARG A 64 10.00 10.18 -5.92
CA ARG A 64 10.58 11.21 -5.06
C ARG A 64 10.76 10.73 -3.61
N ARG A 65 9.78 10.01 -3.07
CA ARG A 65 9.87 9.40 -1.74
C ARG A 65 10.98 8.35 -1.68
N ALA A 66 11.17 7.58 -2.75
CA ALA A 66 12.30 6.64 -2.86
C ALA A 66 13.64 7.38 -2.80
N GLN A 67 13.78 8.46 -3.57
CA GLN A 67 14.98 9.31 -3.58
C GLN A 67 15.24 10.00 -2.23
N ALA A 68 14.18 10.34 -1.48
CA ALA A 68 14.27 10.88 -0.12
C ALA A 68 14.58 9.80 0.94
N GLY A 69 14.71 8.53 0.55
CA GLY A 69 14.99 7.40 1.45
C GLY A 69 13.80 6.95 2.30
N ASP A 70 12.57 7.35 1.96
CA ASP A 70 11.39 7.06 2.78
C ASP A 70 11.07 5.57 2.90
N TRP A 71 11.35 4.80 1.85
CA TRP A 71 11.08 3.36 1.80
C TRP A 71 12.20 2.56 2.46
N GLU A 72 13.46 2.88 2.13
CA GLU A 72 14.64 2.18 2.64
C GLU A 72 14.73 2.29 4.16
N LYS A 73 14.56 3.49 4.74
CA LYS A 73 14.64 3.69 6.19
C LYS A 73 13.58 2.93 6.99
N ARG A 74 12.52 2.47 6.33
CA ARG A 74 11.42 1.68 6.91
C ARG A 74 11.51 0.19 6.56
N ASN A 75 12.56 -0.25 5.86
CA ASN A 75 12.70 -1.59 5.30
C ASN A 75 11.45 -1.99 4.48
N VAL A 76 11.05 -1.13 3.54
CA VAL A 76 9.87 -1.32 2.68
C VAL A 76 10.27 -1.36 1.21
N LYS A 77 9.68 -2.29 0.48
CA LYS A 77 9.74 -2.34 -0.98
C LYS A 77 8.39 -1.90 -1.55
N VAL A 78 8.43 -0.98 -2.50
CA VAL A 78 7.26 -0.49 -3.23
C VAL A 78 7.21 -1.14 -4.63
N ILE A 79 6.02 -1.43 -5.12
CA ILE A 79 5.79 -1.97 -6.46
C ILE A 79 4.45 -1.48 -7.02
N GLY A 80 4.50 -0.93 -8.23
CA GLY A 80 3.33 -0.47 -8.98
C GLY A 80 2.70 -1.58 -9.81
N ILE A 81 1.45 -1.43 -10.22
CA ILE A 81 0.77 -2.34 -11.15
C ILE A 81 -0.31 -1.61 -11.95
N SER A 82 -0.42 -1.92 -13.24
CA SER A 82 -1.64 -1.68 -14.04
C SER A 82 -1.81 -2.78 -15.09
N ALA A 83 -2.94 -2.75 -15.78
CA ALA A 83 -3.26 -3.70 -16.85
C ALA A 83 -2.60 -3.36 -18.21
N ASN A 84 -1.62 -2.45 -18.22
CA ASN A 84 -0.82 -2.14 -19.41
C ASN A 84 0.31 -3.17 -19.61
N GLY A 85 0.90 -3.17 -20.81
CA GLY A 85 2.08 -3.98 -21.12
C GLY A 85 3.40 -3.27 -20.79
N LEU A 86 4.50 -4.03 -20.74
CA LEU A 86 5.84 -3.50 -20.43
C LEU A 86 6.29 -2.36 -21.36
N GLU A 87 5.97 -2.46 -22.66
CA GLU A 87 6.39 -1.43 -23.63
C GLU A 87 5.78 -0.06 -23.29
N ASP A 88 4.52 -0.04 -22.87
CA ASP A 88 3.83 1.17 -22.43
C ASP A 88 4.45 1.71 -21.15
N HIS A 89 4.71 0.85 -20.16
CA HIS A 89 5.37 1.26 -18.92
C HIS A 89 6.72 1.94 -19.18
N HIS A 90 7.56 1.36 -20.04
CA HIS A 90 8.87 1.93 -20.33
C HIS A 90 8.80 3.28 -21.06
N LYS A 91 7.78 3.48 -21.91
CA LYS A 91 7.53 4.78 -22.54
C LYS A 91 7.04 5.78 -21.51
N TRP A 92 6.05 5.41 -20.71
CA TRP A 92 5.40 6.29 -19.74
C TRP A 92 6.29 6.67 -18.56
N VAL A 93 7.21 5.80 -18.13
CA VAL A 93 8.24 6.11 -17.12
C VAL A 93 9.06 7.35 -17.51
N LYS A 94 9.28 7.59 -18.82
CA LYS A 94 9.95 8.81 -19.28
C LYS A 94 9.14 10.05 -18.96
N ASP A 95 7.84 10.03 -19.22
CA ASP A 95 6.92 11.13 -18.92
C ASP A 95 6.84 11.38 -17.40
N ILE A 96 6.78 10.31 -16.60
CA ILE A 96 6.78 10.40 -15.13
C ILE A 96 8.06 11.06 -14.63
N ASN A 97 9.22 10.64 -15.13
CA ASN A 97 10.52 11.18 -14.74
C ASN A 97 10.66 12.65 -15.15
N GLU A 98 10.23 13.00 -16.38
CA GLU A 98 10.27 14.37 -16.89
C GLU A 98 9.37 15.31 -16.09
N TYR A 99 8.07 14.96 -15.95
CA TYR A 99 7.11 15.73 -15.17
C TYR A 99 7.51 15.82 -13.69
N GLY A 100 7.85 14.67 -13.12
CA GLY A 100 8.17 14.49 -11.72
C GLY A 100 9.52 15.05 -11.32
N LYS A 101 10.41 15.36 -12.27
CA LYS A 101 11.83 15.68 -12.00
C LYS A 101 12.43 14.63 -11.06
N THR A 102 12.17 13.37 -11.37
CA THR A 102 12.48 12.23 -10.51
C THR A 102 13.01 11.07 -11.36
N ASP A 103 13.29 9.96 -10.72
CA ASP A 103 13.77 8.75 -11.35
C ASP A 103 13.06 7.52 -10.76
N VAL A 104 12.15 6.93 -11.54
CA VAL A 104 11.43 5.72 -11.16
C VAL A 104 12.39 4.53 -11.15
N GLN A 105 12.74 4.10 -9.94
CA GLN A 105 13.64 2.97 -9.66
C GLN A 105 12.95 1.79 -8.97
N TYR A 106 11.62 1.82 -8.90
CA TYR A 106 10.80 0.71 -8.40
C TYR A 106 10.11 -0.02 -9.55
N PRO A 107 9.83 -1.33 -9.41
CA PRO A 107 9.19 -2.11 -10.46
C PRO A 107 7.72 -1.68 -10.65
N ILE A 108 7.27 -1.71 -11.90
CA ILE A 108 5.85 -1.64 -12.29
C ILE A 108 5.51 -2.95 -12.98
N ILE A 109 4.51 -3.67 -12.45
CA ILE A 109 4.02 -4.94 -12.96
C ILE A 109 3.18 -4.70 -14.22
N ALA A 110 3.51 -5.41 -15.30
CA ALA A 110 2.70 -5.49 -16.50
C ALA A 110 1.65 -6.61 -16.36
N ASP A 111 0.42 -6.26 -16.01
CA ASP A 111 -0.68 -7.19 -15.74
C ASP A 111 -1.69 -7.22 -16.90
N GLY A 112 -1.19 -7.36 -18.13
CA GLY A 112 -2.02 -7.29 -19.34
C GLY A 112 -3.12 -8.35 -19.44
N ASP A 113 -2.96 -9.49 -18.77
CA ASP A 113 -3.97 -10.56 -18.66
C ASP A 113 -4.87 -10.41 -17.41
N ARG A 114 -4.59 -9.41 -16.57
CA ARG A 114 -5.32 -9.04 -15.34
C ARG A 114 -5.28 -10.11 -14.26
N HIS A 115 -4.33 -11.04 -14.34
CA HIS A 115 -4.23 -12.12 -13.38
C HIS A 115 -4.00 -11.58 -11.97
N VAL A 116 -3.04 -10.67 -11.79
CA VAL A 116 -2.69 -10.12 -10.47
C VAL A 116 -3.79 -9.18 -9.99
N SER A 117 -4.36 -8.34 -10.86
CA SER A 117 -5.47 -7.45 -10.53
C SER A 117 -6.71 -8.22 -10.05
N TYR A 118 -7.00 -9.38 -10.67
CA TYR A 118 -8.07 -10.27 -10.20
C TYR A 118 -7.72 -10.91 -8.84
N LEU A 119 -6.49 -11.43 -8.67
CA LEU A 119 -6.03 -12.02 -7.41
C LEU A 119 -6.10 -11.04 -6.24
N TYR A 120 -5.82 -9.77 -6.51
CA TYR A 120 -5.80 -8.70 -5.51
C TYR A 120 -7.09 -7.90 -5.40
N ASP A 121 -8.17 -8.32 -6.05
CA ASP A 121 -9.47 -7.65 -5.96
C ASP A 121 -9.40 -6.17 -6.37
N MET A 122 -8.63 -5.86 -7.42
CA MET A 122 -8.35 -4.51 -7.93
C MET A 122 -9.17 -4.18 -9.19
N LEU A 123 -10.20 -4.95 -9.50
CA LEU A 123 -11.08 -4.76 -10.66
C LEU A 123 -12.46 -4.28 -10.19
N ASP A 124 -13.12 -3.44 -11.01
CA ASP A 124 -14.44 -2.91 -10.71
C ASP A 124 -15.48 -4.04 -10.51
N TYR A 125 -16.44 -3.80 -9.61
CA TYR A 125 -17.47 -4.79 -9.31
C TYR A 125 -18.53 -4.89 -10.42
N GLN A 126 -18.74 -3.81 -11.19
CA GLN A 126 -19.69 -3.74 -12.30
C GLN A 126 -19.11 -4.34 -13.57
N ASP A 127 -17.81 -4.11 -13.80
CA ASP A 127 -17.08 -4.62 -14.95
C ASP A 127 -15.80 -5.31 -14.51
N VAL A 128 -15.84 -6.64 -14.44
CA VAL A 128 -14.68 -7.48 -14.13
C VAL A 128 -13.63 -7.51 -15.24
N THR A 129 -13.95 -6.98 -16.43
CA THR A 129 -12.94 -6.68 -17.45
C THR A 129 -12.32 -5.30 -17.22
N ASN A 130 -13.07 -4.41 -16.56
CA ASN A 130 -12.75 -3.04 -16.23
C ASN A 130 -12.17 -2.28 -17.43
N ILE A 131 -12.84 -2.36 -18.59
CA ILE A 131 -12.40 -1.69 -19.82
C ILE A 131 -13.26 -0.47 -20.04
N ASP A 132 -12.63 0.68 -20.23
CA ASP A 132 -13.35 1.87 -20.66
C ASP A 132 -13.93 1.67 -22.07
N ALA A 133 -15.25 1.68 -22.18
CA ALA A 133 -15.94 1.41 -23.43
C ALA A 133 -15.66 2.45 -24.54
N SER A 134 -15.16 3.63 -24.19
CA SER A 134 -14.93 4.73 -25.14
C SER A 134 -13.50 4.77 -25.69
N SER A 135 -12.51 4.43 -24.86
CA SER A 135 -11.07 4.43 -25.18
C SER A 135 -10.50 3.03 -25.37
N GLY A 136 -11.23 1.99 -24.94
CA GLY A 136 -10.76 0.60 -24.93
C GLY A 136 -9.65 0.34 -23.90
N LEU A 137 -9.34 1.31 -23.03
CA LEU A 137 -8.26 1.19 -22.08
C LEU A 137 -8.64 0.30 -20.91
N PRO A 138 -7.78 -0.66 -20.54
CA PRO A 138 -8.01 -1.49 -19.37
C PRO A 138 -7.67 -0.70 -18.10
N PHE A 139 -8.52 -0.80 -17.08
CA PHE A 139 -8.36 -0.11 -15.81
C PHE A 139 -8.19 -1.07 -14.64
N THR A 140 -7.45 -0.63 -13.64
CA THR A 140 -7.55 -1.14 -12.27
C THR A 140 -8.17 -0.06 -11.36
N ILE A 141 -8.70 -0.45 -10.21
CA ILE A 141 -9.03 0.48 -9.12
C ILE A 141 -7.71 1.01 -8.53
N ARG A 142 -7.69 2.22 -7.94
CA ARG A 142 -6.54 2.72 -7.17
C ARG A 142 -6.53 2.06 -5.78
N THR A 143 -5.89 0.92 -5.67
CA THR A 143 -5.79 0.16 -4.43
C THR A 143 -4.36 0.22 -3.89
N VAL A 144 -4.21 0.26 -2.58
CA VAL A 144 -2.92 0.14 -1.87
C VAL A 144 -3.02 -0.97 -0.86
N PHE A 145 -2.08 -1.90 -0.90
CA PHE A 145 -1.87 -2.91 0.13
C PHE A 145 -0.58 -2.65 0.88
N ILE A 146 -0.63 -2.64 2.21
CA ILE A 146 0.57 -2.73 3.06
C ILE A 146 0.69 -4.17 3.54
N ILE A 147 1.84 -4.79 3.30
CA ILE A 147 2.10 -6.21 3.53
C ILE A 147 3.31 -6.33 4.46
N ASP A 148 3.21 -7.13 5.52
CA ASP A 148 4.30 -7.34 6.47
C ASP A 148 5.32 -8.40 6.00
N PRO A 149 6.47 -8.55 6.68
CA PRO A 149 7.47 -9.57 6.33
C PRO A 149 6.94 -11.01 6.38
N ALA A 150 5.91 -11.28 7.18
CA ALA A 150 5.20 -12.56 7.24
C ALA A 150 4.15 -12.71 6.11
N LYS A 151 4.17 -11.81 5.12
CA LYS A 151 3.30 -11.75 3.94
C LYS A 151 1.84 -11.48 4.29
N LYS A 152 1.53 -10.99 5.49
CA LYS A 152 0.16 -10.66 5.87
C LYS A 152 -0.23 -9.27 5.41
N ILE A 153 -1.44 -9.13 4.91
CA ILE A 153 -2.03 -7.83 4.59
C ILE A 153 -2.37 -7.10 5.89
N ARG A 154 -1.76 -5.93 6.10
CA ARG A 154 -1.91 -5.09 7.30
C ARG A 154 -2.79 -3.86 7.07
N LEU A 155 -2.94 -3.45 5.81
CA LEU A 155 -3.82 -2.36 5.39
C LEU A 155 -4.27 -2.58 3.94
N LYS A 156 -5.52 -2.22 3.63
CA LYS A 156 -6.03 -2.00 2.27
C LYS A 156 -6.66 -0.61 2.21
N LEU A 157 -6.31 0.19 1.21
CA LEU A 157 -6.97 1.45 0.88
C LEU A 157 -7.50 1.37 -0.55
N ASP A 158 -8.77 1.71 -0.76
CA ASP A 158 -9.40 1.75 -2.08
C ASP A 158 -9.84 3.18 -2.40
N TYR A 159 -9.31 3.74 -3.47
CA TYR A 159 -9.61 5.08 -3.97
C TYR A 159 -10.28 4.98 -5.34
N PRO A 160 -11.29 5.82 -5.65
CA PRO A 160 -11.80 5.91 -7.01
C PRO A 160 -10.75 6.58 -7.92
N ALA A 161 -10.86 6.34 -9.23
CA ALA A 161 -9.90 6.88 -10.21
C ALA A 161 -9.75 8.42 -10.16
N VAL A 162 -10.80 9.13 -9.74
CA VAL A 162 -10.85 10.60 -9.64
C VAL A 162 -10.12 11.18 -8.44
N ALA A 163 -9.75 10.38 -7.44
CA ALA A 163 -9.10 10.84 -6.22
C ALA A 163 -7.65 10.33 -6.17
N GLY A 164 -6.70 11.25 -6.31
CA GLY A 164 -5.28 10.95 -6.05
C GLY A 164 -5.05 10.60 -4.58
N ARG A 165 -4.15 9.64 -4.33
CA ARG A 165 -3.81 9.15 -3.01
C ARG A 165 -2.87 10.10 -2.27
N ASN A 166 -3.00 10.10 -0.94
CA ASN A 166 -2.09 10.80 -0.06
C ASN A 166 -0.97 9.85 0.40
N PHE A 167 0.25 10.03 -0.12
CA PHE A 167 1.41 9.21 0.27
C PHE A 167 1.94 9.54 1.67
N ASP A 168 1.67 10.73 2.20
CA ASP A 168 1.96 11.03 3.62
C ASP A 168 1.10 10.15 4.53
N GLU A 169 -0.17 9.91 4.19
CA GLU A 169 -1.03 9.01 4.97
C GLU A 169 -0.55 7.56 4.89
N ILE A 170 -0.14 7.10 3.70
CA ILE A 170 0.41 5.74 3.52
C ILE A 170 1.68 5.54 4.37
N ILE A 171 2.56 6.55 4.41
CA ILE A 171 3.76 6.52 5.25
C ILE A 171 3.40 6.59 6.74
N ARG A 172 2.48 7.48 7.13
CA ARG A 172 2.06 7.66 8.52
C ARG A 172 1.43 6.39 9.10
N VAL A 173 0.56 5.72 8.35
CA VAL A 173 -0.07 4.47 8.81
C VAL A 173 0.92 3.30 8.82
N LEU A 174 1.87 3.26 7.87
CA LEU A 174 2.99 2.30 7.92
C LEU A 174 3.81 2.48 9.20
N ASP A 175 4.18 3.72 9.55
CA ASP A 175 4.89 4.03 10.79
C ASP A 175 4.09 3.61 12.03
N ALA A 176 2.80 3.92 12.06
CA ALA A 176 1.90 3.50 13.14
C ALA A 176 1.86 1.98 13.33
N ILE A 177 1.75 1.22 12.24
CA ILE A 177 1.73 -0.24 12.27
C ILE A 177 3.08 -0.78 12.75
N GLN A 178 4.20 -0.30 12.21
CA GLN A 178 5.53 -0.76 12.60
C GLN A 178 5.84 -0.42 14.07
N LEU A 179 5.39 0.73 14.58
CA LEU A 179 5.53 1.09 15.99
C LEU A 179 4.69 0.18 16.89
N GLY A 180 3.45 -0.12 16.52
CA GLY A 180 2.60 -1.05 17.28
C GLY A 180 3.13 -2.49 17.31
N ASP A 181 3.82 -2.93 16.25
CA ASP A 181 4.48 -4.24 16.21
C ASP A 181 5.73 -4.28 17.11
N LYS A 182 6.47 -3.17 17.22
CA LYS A 182 7.71 -3.07 18.02
C LYS A 182 7.47 -2.75 19.49
N HIS A 183 6.47 -1.93 19.76
CA HIS A 183 6.17 -1.39 21.09
C HIS A 183 4.74 -1.79 21.44
N ARG A 184 4.48 -2.18 22.70
CA ARG A 184 3.14 -2.56 23.17
C ARG A 184 2.22 -1.33 23.32
N ILE A 185 1.98 -0.63 22.21
CA ILE A 185 1.24 0.62 22.06
C ILE A 185 0.25 0.55 20.90
N ALA A 186 -0.61 1.55 20.80
CA ALA A 186 -1.42 1.88 19.62
C ALA A 186 -1.32 3.39 19.35
N THR A 187 -1.55 3.82 18.12
CA THR A 187 -1.57 5.25 17.78
C THR A 187 -3.00 5.80 17.83
N PRO A 188 -3.26 6.97 18.43
CA PRO A 188 -4.59 7.58 18.47
C PRO A 188 -5.03 8.11 17.09
N VAL A 189 -6.28 8.59 17.03
CA VAL A 189 -6.82 9.26 15.85
C VAL A 189 -5.93 10.44 15.43
N ASN A 190 -5.70 10.60 14.12
CA ASN A 190 -4.87 11.65 13.53
C ASN A 190 -3.42 11.72 14.02
N TRP A 191 -2.91 10.68 14.68
CA TRP A 191 -1.55 10.61 15.19
C TRP A 191 -0.51 10.91 14.11
N GLN A 192 0.45 11.77 14.42
CA GLN A 192 1.66 12.03 13.65
C GLN A 192 2.91 11.56 14.41
N PRO A 193 4.01 11.25 13.71
CA PRO A 193 5.29 10.98 14.35
C PRO A 193 5.68 12.10 15.33
N GLY A 194 5.90 11.72 16.59
CA GLY A 194 6.22 12.64 17.69
C GLY A 194 5.05 12.91 18.65
N ASP A 195 3.80 12.61 18.26
CA ASP A 195 2.66 12.70 19.16
C ASP A 195 2.67 11.58 20.21
N ASP A 196 2.01 11.83 21.35
CA ASP A 196 1.73 10.82 22.36
C ASP A 196 0.98 9.61 21.75
N VAL A 197 1.37 8.41 22.17
CA VAL A 197 0.72 7.14 21.79
C VAL A 197 -0.16 6.62 22.91
N VAL A 198 -1.00 5.63 22.62
CA VAL A 198 -1.86 4.94 23.59
C VAL A 198 -1.17 3.67 24.08
N VAL A 199 -1.08 3.47 25.39
CA VAL A 199 -0.60 2.21 25.97
C VAL A 199 -1.57 1.09 25.61
N HIS A 200 -1.07 -0.01 25.03
CA HIS A 200 -1.93 -1.10 24.56
C HIS A 200 -2.81 -1.64 25.70
N ALA A 201 -4.07 -1.97 25.39
CA ALA A 201 -5.07 -2.36 26.37
C ALA A 201 -4.67 -3.60 27.20
N SER A 202 -3.82 -4.48 26.66
CA SER A 202 -3.31 -5.65 27.38
C SER A 202 -2.19 -5.36 28.39
N VAL A 203 -1.56 -4.18 28.33
CA VAL A 203 -0.50 -3.79 29.28
C VAL A 203 -1.20 -3.15 30.48
N GLN A 204 -1.12 -3.69 31.69
CA GLN A 204 -1.90 -3.20 32.84
C GLN A 204 -1.08 -3.07 34.12
N GLY A 205 -1.58 -2.30 35.09
CA GLY A 205 -1.02 -2.18 36.44
C GLY A 205 0.47 -1.83 36.46
N GLU A 206 1.25 -2.58 37.23
CA GLU A 206 2.70 -2.39 37.40
C GLU A 206 3.48 -2.59 36.08
N GLU A 207 2.97 -3.40 35.16
CA GLU A 207 3.62 -3.56 33.85
C GLU A 207 3.58 -2.26 33.05
N ALA A 208 2.46 -1.54 33.08
CA ALA A 208 2.33 -0.25 32.40
C ALA A 208 3.30 0.79 32.98
N LYS A 209 3.44 0.84 34.31
CA LYS A 209 4.41 1.71 35.00
C LYS A 209 5.85 1.36 34.64
N ARG A 210 6.18 0.08 34.49
CA ARG A 210 7.52 -0.38 34.12
C ARG A 210 7.86 -0.08 32.66
N LEU A 211 6.94 -0.39 31.74
CA LEU A 211 7.18 -0.20 30.30
C LEU A 211 7.07 1.26 29.86
N PHE A 212 6.17 2.02 30.49
CA PHE A 212 5.88 3.40 30.15
C PHE A 212 5.85 4.28 31.40
N PRO A 213 6.99 4.57 32.05
CA PRO A 213 7.01 5.32 33.33
C PRO A 213 6.39 6.72 33.24
N GLU A 214 6.39 7.33 32.06
CA GLU A 214 5.85 8.67 31.78
C GLU A 214 4.36 8.64 31.35
N HIS A 215 3.68 7.49 31.42
CA HIS A 215 2.30 7.39 30.97
C HIS A 215 1.32 8.19 31.84
N LYS A 216 0.36 8.82 31.19
CA LYS A 216 -0.78 9.53 31.80
C LYS A 216 -2.00 8.63 31.78
N VAL A 217 -2.67 8.51 32.93
CA VAL A 217 -3.93 7.76 33.04
C VAL A 217 -5.09 8.74 32.96
N HIS A 218 -5.83 8.72 31.85
CA HIS A 218 -7.07 9.50 31.71
C HIS A 218 -8.27 8.68 32.23
N TYR A 219 -8.28 7.39 31.87
CA TYR A 219 -9.19 6.36 32.36
C TYR A 219 -8.45 5.02 32.46
N PRO A 220 -8.99 4.01 33.17
CA PRO A 220 -8.34 2.69 33.27
C PRO A 220 -7.98 2.06 31.90
N TYR A 221 -8.79 2.33 30.87
CA TYR A 221 -8.56 1.86 29.50
C TYR A 221 -7.88 2.89 28.59
N LEU A 222 -7.85 4.17 28.97
CA LEU A 222 -7.30 5.26 28.16
C LEU A 222 -6.07 5.84 28.85
N ARG A 223 -4.91 5.37 28.41
CA ARG A 223 -3.61 5.78 28.93
C ARG A 223 -2.74 6.20 27.77
N THR A 224 -2.18 7.40 27.85
CA THR A 224 -1.28 7.93 26.82
C THR A 224 0.13 7.99 27.35
N THR A 225 1.13 7.93 26.47
CA THR A 225 2.53 8.07 26.84
C THR A 225 3.29 8.74 25.71
N PRO A 226 4.26 9.62 25.99
CA PRO A 226 5.24 9.97 24.98
C PRO A 226 6.00 8.70 24.57
N LEU A 227 6.34 8.56 23.28
CA LEU A 227 7.19 7.48 22.79
C LEU A 227 8.50 8.09 22.29
N LYS A 228 9.59 7.85 23.01
CA LYS A 228 10.93 8.22 22.59
C LYS A 228 11.42 7.12 21.63
N VAL A 229 11.23 7.34 20.33
CA VAL A 229 11.68 6.45 19.25
C VAL A 229 13.06 6.87 18.75
#